data_AF-A0A7J7MAJ9-F1
#
_entry.id   AF-A0A7J7MAJ9-F1
#
_cell.length_a   1.000
_cell.length_b   1.000
_cell.length_c   1.000
_cell.angle_alpha   90.00
_cell.angle_beta   90.00
_cell.angle_gamma   90.00
#
_symmetry.space_group_name_H-M   'P 1'
#
loop_
_entity.id
_entity.type
_entity.pdbx_description
1 polymer ?
#
loop_
_entity_poly.entity_id
_entity_poly.type
_entity_poly.pdbx_seq_one_letter_code
_entity_poly.pdbx_strand_id
1 'polypeptide(L)' 'MGKTPVRMKAVVYALSPFQQQVMPGLWKNLTGKLHHKITENWINATLLLTPVIGTYRYASNLNSVSLSLLR' A
#
# COMPACT_ATOMS: atom_id res chain seq x y z
N MET A 1 2.08 -28.23 -10.45
CA MET A 1 3.02 -27.38 -11.22
C MET A 1 4.46 -27.70 -10.79
N GLY A 2 4.96 -28.90 -11.09
CA GLY A 2 6.31 -29.35 -10.74
C GLY A 2 7.22 -29.20 -11.95
N LYS A 3 7.84 -28.03 -12.13
CA LYS A 3 8.83 -27.82 -13.18
C LYS A 3 10.20 -28.16 -12.60
N THR A 4 10.98 -28.97 -13.33
CA THR A 4 12.35 -29.32 -12.97
C THR A 4 13.16 -28.03 -12.72
N PRO A 5 13.83 -27.89 -11.55
CA PRO A 5 14.57 -26.68 -11.24
C PRO A 5 15.75 -26.54 -12.21
N VAL A 6 15.79 -25.40 -12.92
CA VAL A 6 16.88 -25.06 -13.83
C VAL A 6 18.11 -24.71 -12.98
N ARG A 7 19.20 -25.48 -13.13
CA ARG A 7 20.43 -25.24 -12.38
C ARG A 7 21.13 -23.98 -12.92
N MET A 8 21.23 -22.96 -12.10
CA MET A 8 21.98 -21.73 -12.42
C MET A 8 23.42 -21.86 -11.93
N LYS A 9 24.40 -21.50 -12.77
CA LYS A 9 25.79 -21.36 -12.36
C LYS A 9 25.96 -20.00 -11.66
N ALA A 10 25.64 -19.93 -10.37
CA ALA A 10 25.83 -18.74 -9.56
C ALA A 10 26.61 -19.08 -8.29
N VAL A 11 27.55 -18.20 -7.92
CA VAL A 11 28.26 -18.28 -6.65
C VAL A 11 27.48 -17.45 -5.65
N VAL A 12 27.00 -18.07 -4.58
CA VAL A 12 26.20 -17.40 -3.54
C VAL A 12 27.02 -17.34 -2.27
N TYR A 13 27.35 -16.13 -1.84
CA TYR A 13 27.98 -15.88 -0.55
C TYR A 13 26.89 -15.55 0.48
N ALA A 14 26.84 -16.30 1.56
CA ALA A 14 25.93 -16.07 2.67
C ALA A 14 26.73 -15.93 3.97
N LEU A 15 26.28 -15.04 4.85
CA LEU A 15 26.82 -14.89 6.20
C LEU A 15 25.94 -15.68 7.18
N SER A 16 26.52 -16.15 8.28
CA SER A 16 25.77 -16.83 9.34
C SER A 16 24.62 -15.95 9.84
N PRO A 17 23.39 -16.48 9.97
CA PRO A 17 22.24 -15.73 10.48
C PRO A 17 22.46 -15.15 11.88
N PHE A 18 23.36 -15.74 12.67
CA PHE A 18 23.71 -15.28 14.02
C PHE A 18 24.69 -14.09 14.04
N GLN A 19 25.34 -13.81 12.91
CA GLN A 19 26.25 -12.66 12.73
C GLN A 19 25.57 -11.50 12.00
N GLN A 20 24.38 -11.71 11.46
CA GLN A 20 23.57 -10.69 10.79
C GLN A 20 22.60 -10.06 11.78
N GLN A 21 22.36 -8.76 11.63
CA GLN A 21 21.28 -8.10 12.37
C GLN A 21 19.95 -8.75 11.98
N VAL A 22 19.13 -9.12 12.97
CA VAL A 22 17.89 -9.90 12.74
C VAL A 22 16.84 -9.09 11.97
N MET A 23 16.80 -7.75 12.15
CA MET A 23 15.78 -6.87 11.54
C MET A 23 16.30 -5.50 11.06
N PRO A 24 17.37 -5.41 10.25
CA PRO A 24 17.86 -4.12 9.73
C PRO A 24 16.90 -3.53 8.67
N GLY A 25 16.21 -4.38 7.91
CA GLY A 25 15.40 -3.99 6.76
C GLY A 25 14.03 -3.40 7.08
N LEU A 26 13.59 -3.44 8.35
CA LEU A 26 12.33 -2.82 8.77
C LEU A 26 12.51 -1.32 9.00
N TRP A 27 13.50 -0.92 9.79
CA TRP A 27 13.67 0.49 10.17
C TRP A 27 14.53 1.30 9.18
N LYS A 28 15.57 0.68 8.60
CA LYS A 28 16.54 1.40 7.75
C LYS A 28 15.96 1.88 6.41
N ASN A 29 14.87 1.27 5.94
CA ASN A 29 14.29 1.53 4.61
C ASN A 29 12.84 1.97 4.68
N LEU A 30 12.38 2.51 5.81
CA LEU A 30 10.98 2.85 6.01
C LEU A 30 10.55 4.00 5.09
N THR A 31 11.32 5.08 5.04
CA THR A 31 11.03 6.27 4.22
C THR A 31 11.10 5.98 2.73
N GLY A 32 12.13 5.24 2.28
CA GLY A 32 12.27 4.83 0.88
C GLY A 32 11.14 3.90 0.41
N LYS A 33 10.75 2.90 1.24
CA LYS A 33 9.63 2.01 0.93
C LYS A 33 8.28 2.71 0.95
N LEU A 34 8.09 3.71 1.82
CA LEU A 34 6.89 4.54 1.86
C LEU A 34 6.77 5.38 0.60
N HIS A 35 7.85 6.05 0.18
CA HIS A 35 7.83 6.86 -1.04
C HIS A 35 7.43 6.02 -2.25
N HIS A 36 8.07 4.86 -2.43
CA HIS A 36 7.78 3.95 -3.54
C HIS A 36 6.31 3.46 -3.54
N LYS A 37 5.78 3.08 -2.36
CA LYS A 37 4.38 2.64 -2.24
C LYS A 37 3.38 3.76 -2.49
N ILE A 38 3.68 4.97 -2.05
CA ILE A 38 2.79 6.12 -2.27
C ILE A 38 2.81 6.49 -3.76
N THR A 39 3.99 6.58 -4.38
CA THR A 39 4.11 6.95 -5.79
C THR A 39 3.48 5.93 -6.73
N GLU A 40 3.60 4.63 -6.44
CA GLU A 40 3.03 3.59 -7.31
C GLU A 40 1.52 3.42 -7.14
N ASN A 41 0.98 3.67 -5.94
CA ASN A 41 -0.41 3.39 -5.64
C ASN A 41 -1.30 4.63 -5.56
N TRP A 42 -0.79 5.86 -5.75
CA TRP A 42 -1.58 7.08 -5.53
C TRP A 42 -2.83 7.13 -6.42
N ILE A 43 -2.74 6.77 -7.70
CA ILE A 43 -3.88 6.74 -8.63
C ILE A 43 -4.93 5.73 -8.18
N ASN A 44 -4.49 4.54 -7.76
CA ASN A 44 -5.40 3.50 -7.25
C ASN A 44 -6.08 3.95 -5.94
N ALA A 45 -5.36 4.64 -5.06
CA ALA A 45 -5.91 5.19 -3.84
C ALA A 45 -6.95 6.28 -4.12
N THR A 46 -6.66 7.20 -5.04
CA THR A 46 -7.60 8.25 -5.46
C THR A 46 -8.83 7.65 -6.14
N LEU A 47 -8.67 6.66 -7.01
CA LEU A 47 -9.79 6.02 -7.70
C LEU A 47 -10.75 5.32 -6.73
N LEU A 48 -10.24 4.76 -5.63
CA LEU A 48 -11.06 4.13 -4.60
C LEU A 48 -11.70 5.14 -3.63
N LEU A 49 -10.96 6.18 -3.22
CA LEU A 49 -11.44 7.13 -2.20
C LEU A 49 -12.38 8.21 -2.78
N THR A 50 -12.16 8.64 -4.02
CA THR A 50 -12.96 9.65 -4.70
C THR A 50 -14.48 9.35 -4.70
N PRO A 51 -14.95 8.18 -5.14
CA PRO A 51 -16.39 7.87 -5.17
C PRO A 51 -16.99 7.74 -3.76
N VAL A 52 -16.23 7.25 -2.78
CA VAL A 52 -16.68 7.12 -1.39
C VAL A 52 -16.90 8.51 -0.77
N ILE A 53 -15.92 9.39 -0.90
CA ILE A 53 -16.01 10.77 -0.39
C ILE A 53 -17.11 11.55 -1.13
N GLY A 54 -17.21 11.38 -2.44
CA GLY A 54 -18.25 12.02 -3.27
C GLY A 54 -19.66 11.61 -2.85
N THR A 55 -19.89 10.31 -2.67
CA THR A 55 -21.20 9.78 -2.24
C THR A 55 -21.55 10.24 -0.83
N TYR A 56 -20.59 10.20 0.10
CA TYR A 56 -20.80 10.69 1.46
C TYR A 56 -21.20 12.16 1.48
N ARG A 57 -20.47 13.02 0.76
CA ARG A 57 -20.78 14.45 0.69
C ARG A 57 -22.14 14.73 0.05
N TYR A 58 -22.48 14.01 -1.02
CA TYR A 58 -23.77 14.15 -1.68
C TYR A 58 -24.93 13.77 -0.73
N ALA A 59 -24.83 12.62 -0.06
CA ALA A 59 -25.84 12.15 0.89
C ALA A 59 -25.99 13.08 2.10
N SER A 60 -24.87 13.58 2.66
CA SER A 60 -24.90 14.54 3.76
C SER A 60 -25.57 15.86 3.36
N ASN A 61 -25.30 16.36 2.15
CA ASN A 61 -25.94 17.58 1.65
C ASN A 61 -27.46 17.38 1.49
N LEU A 62 -27.87 16.26 0.90
CA LEU A 62 -29.27 15.94 0.66
C LEU A 62 -30.07 15.81 1.96
N ASN A 63 -29.49 15.18 2.99
CA ASN A 63 -30.08 15.14 4.34
C ASN A 63 -30.20 16.53 4.97
N SER A 64 -29.19 17.38 4.81
CA SER A 64 -29.22 18.75 5.37
C SER A 64 -30.27 19.64 4.70
N VAL A 65 -30.45 19.51 3.38
CA VAL A 65 -31.45 20.26 2.62
C VAL A 65 -32.86 19.79 2.96
N SER A 66 -33.08 18.47 3.06
CA SER A 66 -34.36 17.89 3.46
C SER A 66 -34.82 18.38 4.85
N LEU A 67 -33.89 18.45 5.81
CA LEU A 67 -34.16 18.98 7.15
C LEU A 67 -34.46 20.49 7.15
N SER A 68 -33.91 21.24 6.18
CA SER A 68 -34.15 22.69 6.05
C SER A 68 -35.49 23.04 5.38
N LEU A 69 -36.04 22.13 4.56
CA LEU A 69 -37.34 22.29 3.89
C LEU A 69 -38.51 21.83 4.76
N LEU A 70 -38.24 21.02 5.78
CA LEU A 70 -39.21 20.51 6.76
C LEU A 70 -39.37 21.42 8.00
N ARG A 71 -38.65 22.54 8.07
CA ARG A 71 -38.65 23.49 9.19
C ARG A 71 -39.18 24.85 8.74
#